data_AF-A0A3D0T3G6-F1
#
_entry.id   AF-A0A3D0T3G6-F1
#
_cell.length_a   1.000
_cell.length_b   1.000
_cell.length_c   1.000
_cell.angle_alpha   90.00
_cell.angle_beta   90.00
_cell.angle_gamma   90.00
#
_symmetry.space_group_name_H-M   'P 1'
#
loop_
_entity.id
_entity.type
_entity.pdbx_description
1 polymer ?
#
loop_
_entity_poly.entity_id
_entity_poly.type
_entity_poly.pdbx_seq_one_letter_code
_entity_poly.pdbx_strand_id
1 'polypeptide(L)'
;AVIAYQATLKGISKLEVNEQSLLNELDNNWELLAEPIQTVMRRYGIEKPYEKLKELTRGKKVNAEVISEFIDNLELPQSAKDQLKQLSPQAYIGDAIRLVDQLLGE
;
A
#
# COMPACT_ATOMS: atom_id res chain seq x y z
N ALA A 1 -3.69 -30.60 24.12
CA ALA A 1 -3.95 -29.14 24.08
C ALA A 1 -2.86 -28.34 24.81
N VAL A 2 -2.59 -28.60 26.10
CA VAL A 2 -1.65 -27.79 26.93
C VAL A 2 -0.23 -27.68 26.35
N ILE A 3 0.33 -28.75 25.78
CA ILE A 3 1.68 -28.74 25.18
C ILE A 3 1.76 -27.78 23.98
N ALA A 4 0.70 -27.73 23.15
CA ALA A 4 0.68 -26.85 21.97
C ALA A 4 0.74 -25.38 22.38
N TYR A 5 0.00 -24.98 23.42
CA TYR A 5 0.01 -23.61 23.92
C TYR A 5 1.39 -23.20 24.46
N GLN A 6 2.04 -24.08 25.21
CA GLN A 6 3.40 -23.82 25.72
C GLN A 6 4.43 -23.70 24.59
N ALA A 7 4.32 -24.55 23.56
CA ALA A 7 5.18 -24.48 22.40
C ALA A 7 4.97 -23.17 21.61
N THR A 8 3.72 -22.74 21.43
CA THR A 8 3.39 -21.47 20.76
C THR A 8 3.95 -20.27 21.52
N LEU A 9 3.75 -20.19 22.84
CA LEU A 9 4.30 -19.09 23.66
C LEU A 9 5.83 -19.03 23.58
N LYS A 10 6.51 -20.19 23.64
CA LYS A 10 7.97 -20.29 23.50
C LYS A 10 8.46 -19.91 22.10
N GLY A 11 7.66 -20.15 21.07
CA GLY A 11 7.95 -19.73 19.70
C GLY A 11 7.83 -18.22 19.54
N ILE A 12 6.69 -17.65 19.96
CA ILE A 12 6.41 -16.21 19.86
C ILE A 12 7.45 -15.39 20.62
N SER A 13 7.89 -15.85 21.81
CA SER A 13 8.89 -15.13 22.61
C SER A 13 10.28 -15.01 21.97
N LYS A 14 10.51 -15.66 20.83
CA LYS A 14 11.78 -15.63 20.09
C LYS A 14 11.69 -14.87 18.77
N LEU A 15 10.50 -14.37 18.43
CA LEU A 15 10.32 -13.63 17.18
C LEU A 15 10.92 -12.24 17.32
N GLU A 16 11.72 -11.87 16.33
CA GLU A 16 12.22 -10.52 16.12
C GLU A 16 11.76 -10.06 14.75
N VAL A 17 11.24 -8.83 14.66
CA VAL A 17 10.75 -8.29 13.40
C VAL A 17 11.93 -7.90 12.51
N ASN A 18 11.92 -8.36 11.26
CA ASN A 18 12.90 -7.96 10.26
C ASN A 18 12.34 -6.80 9.44
N GLU A 19 12.41 -5.59 10.00
CA GLU A 19 11.83 -4.39 9.38
C GLU A 19 12.40 -4.12 8.00
N GLN A 20 13.72 -4.28 7.82
CA GLN A 20 14.36 -4.02 6.54
C GLN A 20 13.84 -4.94 5.44
N SER A 21 13.61 -6.22 5.74
CA SER A 21 13.03 -7.15 4.77
C SER A 21 11.61 -6.72 4.37
N LEU A 22 10.79 -6.30 5.33
CA LEU A 22 9.43 -5.83 5.06
C LEU A 22 9.43 -4.55 4.22
N LEU A 23 10.28 -3.58 4.56
CA LEU A 23 10.40 -2.32 3.82
C LEU A 23 10.90 -2.54 2.39
N ASN A 24 11.87 -3.45 2.20
CA ASN A 24 12.36 -3.82 0.88
C ASN A 24 11.28 -4.51 0.05
N GLU A 25 10.47 -5.38 0.66
CA GLU A 25 9.37 -6.02 -0.03
C GLU A 25 8.33 -4.98 -0.47
N LEU A 26 7.93 -4.08 0.43
CA LEU A 26 6.99 -3.00 0.11
C LEU A 26 7.50 -2.09 -1.01
N ASP A 27 8.78 -1.69 -0.98
CA ASP A 27 9.38 -0.84 -2.02
C ASP A 27 9.51 -1.55 -3.38
N ASN A 28 9.47 -2.88 -3.41
CA ASN A 28 9.48 -3.65 -4.65
C ASN A 28 8.10 -3.83 -5.29
N ASN A 29 7.00 -3.47 -4.59
CA ASN A 29 5.63 -3.77 -4.98
C ASN A 29 4.77 -2.50 -5.08
N TRP A 30 5.16 -1.55 -5.94
CA TRP A 30 4.42 -0.29 -6.14
C TRP A 30 3.06 -0.48 -6.85
N GLU A 31 2.83 -1.64 -7.47
CA GLU A 31 1.53 -2.01 -8.02
C GLU A 31 0.40 -2.04 -6.99
N LEU A 32 0.72 -2.14 -5.68
CA LEU A 32 -0.27 -2.05 -4.60
C LEU A 32 -0.99 -0.70 -4.59
N LEU A 33 -0.36 0.36 -5.09
CA LEU A 33 -0.98 1.69 -5.21
C LEU A 33 -1.99 1.79 -6.37
N ALA A 34 -2.16 0.75 -7.17
CA ALA A 34 -3.11 0.76 -8.27
C ALA A 34 -4.56 1.01 -7.79
N GLU A 35 -4.96 0.38 -6.70
CA GLU A 35 -6.32 0.52 -6.14
C GLU A 35 -6.61 1.94 -5.63
N PRO A 36 -5.80 2.57 -4.76
CA PRO A 36 -6.11 3.92 -4.28
C PRO A 36 -6.11 4.94 -5.42
N ILE A 37 -5.20 4.82 -6.39
CA ILE A 37 -5.20 5.68 -7.58
C ILE A 37 -6.51 5.50 -8.35
N GLN A 38 -6.94 4.26 -8.59
CA GLN A 38 -8.22 3.97 -9.25
C GLN A 38 -9.41 4.58 -8.50
N THR A 39 -9.40 4.49 -7.17
CA THR A 39 -10.47 5.00 -6.31
C THR A 39 -10.55 6.53 -6.37
N VAL A 40 -9.41 7.22 -6.40
CA VAL A 40 -9.38 8.69 -6.62
C VAL A 40 -9.84 9.03 -8.04
N MET A 41 -9.42 8.30 -9.06
CA MET A 41 -9.90 8.51 -10.43
C MET A 41 -11.43 8.40 -10.53
N ARG A 42 -12.03 7.39 -9.88
CA ARG A 42 -13.49 7.23 -9.80
C ARG A 42 -14.17 8.40 -9.10
N ARG A 43 -13.58 8.91 -8.01
CA ARG A 43 -14.10 10.07 -7.27
C ARG A 43 -14.21 11.32 -8.15
N TYR A 44 -13.30 11.48 -9.10
CA TYR A 44 -13.29 12.62 -10.04
C TYR A 44 -13.96 12.32 -11.38
N GLY A 45 -14.61 11.16 -11.53
CA GLY A 45 -15.37 10.83 -12.74
C GLY A 45 -14.52 10.47 -13.95
N ILE A 46 -13.24 10.10 -13.77
CA ILE A 46 -12.40 9.63 -14.88
C ILE A 46 -12.95 8.30 -15.41
N GLU A 47 -13.21 8.24 -16.71
CA GLU A 47 -13.68 7.03 -17.36
C GLU A 47 -12.62 5.92 -17.40
N LYS A 48 -13.10 4.67 -17.30
CA LYS A 48 -12.29 3.44 -17.47
C LYS A 48 -10.98 3.44 -16.66
N PRO A 49 -11.02 3.73 -15.34
CA PRO A 49 -9.81 3.90 -14.54
C PRO A 49 -9.00 2.61 -14.43
N TYR A 50 -9.66 1.45 -14.38
CA TYR A 50 -9.02 0.14 -14.39
C TYR A 50 -8.22 -0.12 -15.68
N GLU A 51 -8.77 0.26 -16.85
CA GLU A 51 -8.09 0.04 -18.13
C GLU A 51 -6.82 0.89 -18.23
N LYS A 52 -6.90 2.17 -17.84
CA LYS A 52 -5.74 3.09 -17.80
C LYS A 52 -4.61 2.58 -16.88
N LEU A 53 -4.97 2.04 -15.70
CA LEU A 53 -4.01 1.46 -14.76
C LEU A 53 -3.44 0.11 -15.22
N LYS A 54 -4.24 -0.69 -15.92
CA LYS A 54 -3.79 -1.96 -16.50
C LYS A 54 -2.72 -1.73 -17.57
N GLU A 55 -2.83 -0.66 -18.36
CA GLU A 55 -1.80 -0.31 -19.34
C GLU A 55 -0.45 0.04 -18.67
N LEU A 56 -0.50 0.71 -17.51
CA LEU A 56 0.70 1.07 -16.74
C LEU A 56 1.42 -0.15 -16.16
N THR A 57 0.66 -1.11 -15.63
CA THR A 57 1.17 -2.29 -14.91
C THR A 57 1.49 -3.47 -15.83
N ARG A 58 1.09 -3.44 -17.11
CA ARG A 58 1.25 -4.59 -18.01
C ARG A 58 2.69 -4.77 -18.48
N GLY A 59 3.34 -5.81 -17.96
CA GLY A 59 4.65 -6.28 -18.43
C GLY A 59 5.82 -5.39 -18.03
N LYS A 60 5.61 -4.44 -17.10
CA LYS A 60 6.64 -3.55 -16.56
C LYS A 60 6.65 -3.64 -15.04
N LYS A 61 7.84 -3.60 -14.45
CA LYS A 61 7.98 -3.41 -13.01
C LYS A 61 7.60 -1.96 -12.70
N VAL A 62 6.62 -1.79 -11.83
CA VAL A 62 6.18 -0.47 -11.40
C VAL A 62 7.06 -0.03 -10.24
N ASN A 63 7.45 1.25 -10.26
CA ASN A 63 8.21 1.90 -9.20
C ASN A 63 7.62 3.29 -8.92
N ALA A 64 8.23 4.01 -7.97
CA ALA A 64 7.82 5.35 -7.58
C ALA A 64 7.73 6.31 -8.78
N GLU A 65 8.73 6.29 -9.66
CA GLU A 65 8.83 7.18 -10.80
C GLU A 65 7.70 6.93 -11.80
N VAL A 66 7.45 5.67 -12.16
CA VAL A 66 6.38 5.27 -13.08
C VAL A 66 4.99 5.66 -12.54
N ILE A 67 4.76 5.50 -11.23
CA ILE A 67 3.51 5.95 -10.60
C ILE A 67 3.39 7.47 -10.63
N SER A 68 4.46 8.20 -10.30
CA SER A 68 4.44 9.67 -10.31
C SER A 68 4.17 10.22 -11.72
N GLU A 69 4.84 9.69 -12.74
CA GLU A 69 4.62 10.06 -14.14
C GLU A 69 3.18 9.75 -14.60
N PHE A 70 2.63 8.61 -14.15
CA PHE A 70 1.23 8.29 -14.44
C PHE A 70 0.27 9.32 -13.84
N ILE A 71 0.45 9.68 -12.57
CA ILE A 71 -0.39 10.66 -11.86
C ILE A 71 -0.33 12.03 -12.55
N ASP A 72 0.84 12.44 -13.04
CA ASP A 72 0.99 13.71 -13.76
C ASP A 72 0.14 13.80 -15.02
N ASN A 73 -0.03 12.67 -15.72
CA ASN A 73 -0.82 12.59 -16.94
C ASN A 73 -2.34 12.47 -16.71
N LEU A 74 -2.80 12.37 -15.45
CA LEU A 74 -4.23 12.30 -15.15
C LEU A 74 -4.88 13.70 -15.22
N GLU A 75 -6.12 13.75 -15.70
CA GLU A 75 -6.96 14.96 -15.65
C GLU A 75 -7.59 15.11 -14.26
N LEU A 76 -6.74 15.38 -13.27
CA LEU A 76 -7.10 15.60 -11.86
C LEU A 76 -6.71 17.00 -11.39
N PRO A 77 -7.41 17.58 -10.41
CA PRO A 77 -6.96 18.79 -9.74
C PRO A 77 -5.56 18.60 -9.14
N GLN A 78 -4.74 19.66 -9.14
CA GLN A 78 -3.36 19.58 -8.64
C GLN A 78 -3.30 19.06 -7.20
N SER A 79 -4.22 19.50 -6.33
CA SER A 79 -4.30 19.03 -4.95
C SER A 79 -4.52 17.51 -4.84
N ALA A 80 -5.27 16.91 -5.77
CA ALA A 80 -5.48 15.47 -5.80
C ALA A 80 -4.24 14.73 -6.30
N LYS A 81 -3.53 15.30 -7.29
CA LYS A 81 -2.24 14.76 -7.75
C LYS A 81 -1.20 14.78 -6.64
N ASP A 82 -1.10 15.90 -5.92
CA ASP A 82 -0.14 16.06 -4.82
C ASP A 82 -0.42 15.03 -3.71
N GLN A 83 -1.70 14.81 -3.36
CA GLN A 83 -2.09 13.77 -2.41
C GLN A 83 -1.73 12.36 -2.89
N LEU A 84 -2.02 12.03 -4.15
CA LEU A 84 -1.67 10.72 -4.71
C LEU A 84 -0.15 10.48 -4.74
N LYS A 85 0.64 11.53 -5.01
CA LYS A 85 2.11 11.46 -5.04
C LYS A 85 2.77 11.31 -3.67
N GLN A 86 2.04 11.58 -2.59
CA GLN A 86 2.50 11.30 -1.23
C GLN A 86 2.30 9.83 -0.83
N LEU A 87 1.56 9.05 -1.62
CA LEU A 87 1.36 7.64 -1.33
C LEU A 87 2.64 6.84 -1.58
N SER A 88 2.90 5.90 -0.68
CA SER A 88 3.88 4.84 -0.84
C SER A 88 3.26 3.53 -0.35
N PRO A 89 3.75 2.35 -0.79
CA PRO A 89 3.26 1.07 -0.27
C PRO A 89 3.37 0.98 1.27
N GLN A 90 4.36 1.64 1.85
CA GLN A 90 4.62 1.69 3.30
C GLN A 90 3.61 2.57 4.06
N ALA A 91 3.16 3.67 3.46
CA ALA A 91 2.19 4.57 4.06
C ALA A 91 0.74 4.17 3.77
N TYR A 92 0.50 3.36 2.74
CA TYR A 92 -0.83 2.91 2.36
C TYR A 92 -1.34 1.72 3.21
N ILE A 93 -1.46 1.95 4.51
CA ILE A 93 -1.90 0.95 5.50
C ILE A 93 -3.32 1.17 6.02
N GLY A 94 -4.00 2.22 5.55
CA GLY A 94 -5.35 2.58 6.01
C GLY A 94 -5.40 2.81 7.52
N ASP A 95 -6.40 2.21 8.18
CA ASP A 95 -6.64 2.32 9.62
C ASP A 95 -5.84 1.32 10.47
N ALA A 96 -4.86 0.61 9.89
CA ALA A 96 -4.18 -0.50 10.55
C ALA A 96 -3.64 -0.16 11.95
N ILE A 97 -2.90 0.94 12.08
CA ILE A 97 -2.33 1.38 13.37
C ILE A 97 -3.46 1.73 14.35
N ARG A 98 -4.41 2.56 13.93
CA ARG A 98 -5.55 2.99 14.78
C ARG A 98 -6.32 1.81 15.36
N LEU A 99 -6.53 0.75 14.58
CA LEU A 99 -7.24 -0.45 15.03
C LEU A 99 -6.43 -1.26 16.06
N VAL A 100 -5.10 -1.28 15.95
CA VAL A 100 -4.21 -1.90 16.93
C VAL A 100 -4.20 -1.09 18.23
N ASP A 101 -4.05 0.23 18.14
CA ASP A 101 -4.06 1.12 19.32
C ASP A 101 -5.37 0.96 20.11
N GLN A 102 -6.50 0.94 19.40
CA GLN A 102 -7.82 0.70 19.99
C GLN A 102 -7.94 -0.66 20.71
N LEU A 103 -7.29 -1.71 20.20
CA LEU A 103 -7.26 -3.02 20.85
C LEU A 103 -6.39 -3.01 22.11
N LEU A 104 -5.28 -2.27 22.09
CA LEU A 104 -4.36 -2.12 23.21
C LEU A 104 -4.92 -1.19 24.30
N GLY A 105 -5.95 -0.40 23.97
CA GLY A 105 -6.56 0.57 24.88
C GLY A 105 -5.73 1.84 25.03
N GLU A 106 -4.88 2.12 24.03
CA GLU A 106 -4.10 3.35 23.91
C GLU A 106 -4.89 4.47 23.20
#